data_AF-A0A7W9ETH7-F1
#
_entry.id   AF-A0A7W9ETH7-F1
#
_cell.length_a   1.000
_cell.length_b   1.000
_cell.length_c   1.000
_cell.angle_alpha   90.00
_cell.angle_beta   90.00
_cell.angle_gamma   90.00
#
_symmetry.space_group_name_H-M   'P 1'
#
loop_
_entity.id
_entity.type
_entity.pdbx_description
1 polymer ?
#
loop_
_entity_poly.entity_id
_entity_poly.type
_entity_poly.pdbx_seq_one_letter_code
_entity_poly.pdbx_strand_id
1 'polypeptide(L)'
;MPEKPPQTPQQKKALSLARDCRNTYGNNQKAARKAIPLRKALESRKVRHKNNQAISRADRLDEAALDLAESSARHDVHRLGGWKKGADEPLGLIIGRALTAREERVGRKVRSRFAYGKAG
;
A
#
# COMPACT_ATOMS: atom_id res chain seq x y z
N MET A 1 -39.44 -5.49 -8.02
CA MET A 1 -38.14 -6.20 -8.14
C MET A 1 -38.36 -7.63 -7.73
N PRO A 2 -38.01 -8.65 -8.54
CA PRO A 2 -38.13 -10.04 -8.10
C PRO A 2 -37.24 -10.26 -6.87
N GLU A 3 -37.77 -10.94 -5.86
CA GLU A 3 -37.02 -11.27 -4.65
C GLU A 3 -35.87 -12.24 -4.98
N LYS A 4 -34.72 -12.01 -4.35
CA LYS A 4 -33.53 -12.84 -4.58
C LYS A 4 -33.71 -14.17 -3.85
N PRO A 5 -33.56 -15.33 -4.51
CA PRO A 5 -33.76 -16.61 -3.86
C PRO A 5 -32.80 -16.79 -2.68
N PRO A 6 -33.24 -17.47 -1.60
CA PRO A 6 -32.41 -17.68 -0.42
C PRO A 6 -31.15 -18.48 -0.79
N GLN A 7 -30.00 -17.92 -0.42
CA GLN A 7 -28.72 -18.53 -0.74
C GLN A 7 -28.38 -19.66 0.23
N THR A 8 -27.85 -20.76 -0.31
CA THR A 8 -27.31 -21.84 0.51
C THR A 8 -26.06 -21.38 1.27
N PRO A 9 -25.68 -22.05 2.36
CA PRO A 9 -24.43 -21.75 3.07
C PRO A 9 -23.19 -21.79 2.15
N GLN A 10 -23.16 -22.72 1.19
CA GLN A 10 -22.06 -22.83 0.21
C GLN A 10 -22.02 -21.63 -0.72
N GLN A 11 -23.18 -21.17 -1.21
CA GLN A 11 -23.28 -19.98 -2.06
C GLN A 11 -22.87 -18.71 -1.30
N LYS A 12 -23.30 -18.57 -0.04
CA LYS A 12 -22.88 -17.47 0.83
C LYS A 12 -21.37 -17.46 1.04
N LYS A 13 -20.77 -18.63 1.28
CA LYS A 13 -19.31 -18.76 1.45
C LYS A 13 -18.56 -18.42 0.16
N ALA A 14 -19.01 -18.91 -0.99
CA ALA A 14 -18.41 -18.58 -2.29
C ALA A 14 -18.46 -17.07 -2.57
N LEU A 15 -19.59 -16.43 -2.27
CA LEU A 15 -19.74 -14.98 -2.38
C LEU A 15 -18.80 -14.22 -1.45
N SER A 16 -18.70 -14.63 -0.18
CA SER A 16 -17.78 -14.03 0.78
C SER A 16 -16.33 -14.14 0.31
N LEU A 17 -15.88 -15.32 -0.14
CA LEU A 17 -14.52 -15.53 -0.64
C LEU A 17 -14.19 -14.64 -1.85
N ALA A 18 -15.17 -14.40 -2.73
CA ALA A 18 -15.00 -13.60 -3.94
C ALA A 18 -15.13 -12.08 -3.70
N ARG A 19 -15.97 -11.65 -2.75
CA ARG A 19 -16.36 -10.25 -2.59
C ARG A 19 -15.87 -9.58 -1.31
N ASP A 20 -15.64 -10.34 -0.24
CA ASP A 20 -15.09 -9.75 0.97
C ASP A 20 -13.62 -9.46 0.74
N CYS A 21 -13.25 -8.19 0.69
CA CYS A 21 -11.86 -7.79 0.47
C CYS A 21 -11.12 -7.58 1.81
N ARG A 22 -9.81 -7.84 1.79
CA ARG A 22 -8.91 -7.61 2.92
C ARG A 22 -7.78 -6.68 2.50
N ASN A 23 -7.41 -5.83 3.45
CA ASN A 23 -6.28 -4.91 3.29
C ASN A 23 -4.97 -5.69 3.12
N THR A 24 -4.26 -5.43 2.03
CA THR A 24 -2.99 -6.07 1.63
C THR A 24 -1.75 -5.25 1.97
N TYR A 25 -1.91 -4.05 2.52
CA TYR A 25 -0.81 -3.12 2.80
C TYR A 25 0.09 -3.53 3.99
N GLY A 26 0.08 -4.80 4.39
CA GLY A 26 0.94 -5.37 5.43
C GLY A 26 0.71 -4.86 6.86
N ASN A 27 -0.18 -3.87 7.02
CA ASN A 27 -0.50 -3.24 8.29
C ASN A 27 -1.80 -3.82 8.84
N ASN A 28 -1.82 -4.10 10.15
CA ASN A 28 -3.09 -4.37 10.82
C ASN A 28 -3.99 -3.12 10.76
N GLN A 29 -5.31 -3.30 10.92
CA GLN A 29 -6.26 -2.18 10.82
C GLN A 29 -5.93 -1.01 11.77
N LYS A 30 -5.37 -1.27 12.95
CA LYS A 30 -5.04 -0.24 13.95
C LYS A 30 -3.83 0.58 13.52
N ALA A 31 -2.82 -0.07 12.96
CA ALA A 31 -1.64 0.57 12.39
C ALA A 31 -2.02 1.40 11.16
N ALA A 32 -2.86 0.87 10.26
CA ALA A 32 -3.32 1.58 9.07
C ALA A 32 -4.03 2.91 9.44
N ARG A 33 -4.86 2.92 10.49
CA ARG A 33 -5.55 4.13 10.98
C ARG A 33 -4.59 5.26 11.40
N LYS A 34 -3.37 4.93 11.84
CA LYS A 34 -2.36 5.92 12.24
C LYS A 34 -1.38 6.24 11.11
N ALA A 35 -0.91 5.21 10.41
CA ALA A 35 0.12 5.32 9.39
C ALA A 35 -0.36 6.06 8.13
N ILE A 36 -1.62 5.84 7.70
CA ILE A 36 -2.15 6.50 6.49
C ILE A 36 -2.24 8.03 6.69
N PRO A 37 -2.88 8.56 7.75
CA PRO A 37 -2.88 10.01 8.00
C PRO A 37 -1.47 10.59 8.14
N LEU A 38 -0.58 9.91 8.89
CA LEU A 38 0.80 10.36 9.08
C LEU A 38 1.53 10.48 7.74
N ARG A 39 1.47 9.44 6.89
CA ARG A 39 2.14 9.45 5.59
C ARG A 39 1.63 10.57 4.69
N LYS A 40 0.30 10.80 4.65
CA LYS A 40 -0.30 11.92 3.91
C LYS A 40 0.19 13.28 4.43
N ALA A 41 0.31 13.44 5.74
CA ALA A 41 0.79 14.67 6.36
C ALA A 41 2.27 14.93 6.06
N LEU A 42 3.11 13.89 6.11
CA LEU A 42 4.53 13.97 5.78
C LEU A 42 4.75 14.34 4.29
N GLU A 43 4.04 13.69 3.37
CA GLU A 43 4.10 14.03 1.94
C GLU A 43 3.70 15.49 1.71
N SER A 44 2.60 15.95 2.31
CA SER A 44 2.15 17.35 2.18
C SER A 44 3.15 18.33 2.77
N ARG A 45 3.78 17.99 3.90
CA ARG A 45 4.83 18.81 4.53
C ARG A 45 6.06 18.91 3.62
N LYS A 46 6.49 17.81 3.01
CA LYS A 46 7.63 17.78 2.08
C LYS A 46 7.39 18.68 0.86
N VAL A 47 6.19 18.62 0.27
CA VAL A 47 5.80 19.49 -0.85
C VAL A 47 5.82 20.96 -0.44
N ARG A 48 5.18 21.32 0.68
CA ARG A 48 5.20 22.70 1.17
C ARG A 48 6.61 23.20 1.44
N HIS A 49 7.45 22.36 2.05
CA HIS A 49 8.82 22.73 2.34
C HIS A 49 9.63 23.00 1.06
N LYS A 50 9.51 22.13 0.05
CA LYS A 50 10.14 22.31 -1.27
C LYS A 50 9.69 23.62 -1.92
N ASN A 51 8.38 23.89 -1.94
CA ASN A 51 7.84 25.12 -2.54
C ASN A 51 8.31 26.36 -1.80
N ASN A 52 8.31 26.33 -0.46
CA ASN A 52 8.80 27.46 0.34
C ASN A 52 10.29 27.73 0.11
N GLN A 53 11.12 26.69 -0.05
CA GLN A 53 12.52 26.87 -0.41
C GLN A 53 12.69 27.53 -1.78
N ALA A 54 11.89 27.14 -2.78
CA ALA A 54 11.92 27.75 -4.10
C ALA A 54 11.51 29.24 -4.02
N ILE A 55 10.42 29.54 -3.32
CA ILE A 55 9.91 30.91 -3.13
C ILE A 55 10.94 31.77 -2.37
N SER A 56 11.60 31.25 -1.34
CA SER A 56 12.60 32.02 -0.57
C SER A 56 13.81 32.47 -1.39
N ARG A 57 14.00 31.90 -2.58
CA ARG A 57 15.09 32.26 -3.51
C ARG A 57 14.61 33.12 -4.67
N ALA A 58 13.31 33.37 -4.78
CA ALA A 58 12.69 34.04 -5.93
C ALA A 58 13.35 35.37 -6.27
N ASP A 59 13.65 36.19 -5.27
CA ASP A 59 14.27 37.52 -5.44
C ASP A 59 15.68 37.48 -6.06
N ARG A 60 16.29 36.30 -6.17
CA ARG A 60 17.64 36.07 -6.72
C ARG A 60 17.62 35.33 -8.05
N LEU A 61 16.44 35.00 -8.56
CA LEU A 61 16.25 34.26 -9.80
C LEU A 61 15.90 35.23 -10.93
N ASP A 62 16.30 34.88 -12.15
CA ASP A 62 15.84 35.55 -13.36
C ASP A 62 14.42 35.06 -13.73
N GLU A 63 13.79 35.76 -14.69
CA GLU A 63 12.42 35.48 -15.12
C GLU A 63 12.26 34.04 -15.62
N ALA A 64 13.21 33.53 -16.39
CA ALA A 64 13.20 32.15 -16.87
C ALA A 64 13.28 31.12 -15.74
N ALA A 65 14.09 31.36 -14.70
CA ALA A 65 14.17 30.48 -13.55
C ALA A 65 12.93 30.58 -12.64
N LEU A 66 12.28 31.75 -12.57
CA LEU A 66 11.01 31.93 -11.88
C LEU A 66 9.88 31.15 -12.55
N ASP A 67 9.77 31.23 -13.87
CA ASP A 67 8.80 30.44 -14.65
C ASP A 67 8.99 28.93 -14.46
N LEU A 68 10.25 28.48 -14.47
CA LEU A 68 10.58 27.08 -14.22
C LEU A 68 10.21 26.65 -12.80
N ALA A 69 10.45 27.49 -11.80
CA ALA A 69 10.09 27.22 -10.41
C ALA A 69 8.57 27.14 -10.21
N GLU A 70 7.81 28.04 -10.85
CA GLU A 70 6.35 28.03 -10.84
C GLU A 70 5.80 26.78 -11.52
N SER A 71 6.29 26.47 -12.73
CA SER A 71 5.92 25.27 -13.48
C SER A 71 6.21 23.99 -12.69
N SER A 72 7.38 23.91 -12.06
CA SER A 72 7.78 22.77 -11.21
C SER A 72 6.91 22.60 -9.96
N ALA A 73 6.40 23.70 -9.39
CA ALA A 73 5.49 23.67 -8.24
C ALA A 73 4.06 23.26 -8.64
N ARG A 74 3.59 23.70 -9.81
CA ARG A 74 2.27 23.34 -10.36
C ARG A 74 2.22 21.90 -10.86
N HIS A 75 3.29 21.46 -11.53
CA HIS A 75 3.40 20.16 -12.19
C HIS A 75 4.35 19.21 -11.45
N ASP A 76 4.36 19.25 -10.11
CA ASP A 76 5.27 18.40 -9.33
C ASP A 76 5.00 16.91 -9.58
N VAL A 77 5.85 16.30 -10.41
CA VAL A 77 5.81 14.88 -10.77
C VAL A 77 5.99 13.96 -9.56
N HIS A 78 6.63 14.42 -8.48
CA HIS A 78 6.69 13.64 -7.23
C HIS A 78 5.34 13.57 -6.52
N ARG A 79 4.46 14.56 -6.74
CA ARG A 79 3.06 14.50 -6.30
C ARG A 79 2.25 13.54 -7.18
N LEU A 80 2.52 13.51 -8.48
CA LEU A 80 1.85 12.62 -9.46
C LEU A 80 2.29 11.14 -9.35
N GLY A 81 3.55 10.89 -8.95
CA GLY A 81 4.10 9.56 -8.68
C GLY A 81 3.86 9.06 -7.24
N GLY A 82 3.19 9.85 -6.40
CA GLY A 82 2.97 9.57 -4.99
C GLY A 82 2.10 8.34 -4.69
N TRP A 83 1.98 8.02 -3.40
CA TRP A 83 1.22 6.88 -2.85
C TRP A 83 -0.06 6.58 -3.63
N LYS A 84 -0.06 5.46 -4.35
CA LYS A 84 -1.23 4.97 -5.10
C LYS A 84 -2.05 4.04 -4.22
N LYS A 85 -3.37 4.24 -4.23
CA LYS A 85 -4.30 3.31 -3.61
C LYS A 85 -4.43 2.10 -4.54
N GLY A 86 -3.79 0.99 -4.18
CA GLY A 86 -4.05 -0.33 -4.71
C GLY A 86 -5.37 -0.86 -4.14
N ALA A 87 -6.03 -1.70 -4.93
CA ALA A 87 -7.24 -2.37 -4.49
C ALA A 87 -6.91 -3.38 -3.37
N ASP A 88 -7.85 -3.53 -2.44
CA ASP A 88 -7.82 -4.65 -1.48
C ASP A 88 -8.02 -5.98 -2.22
N GLU A 89 -7.45 -7.07 -1.70
CA GLU A 89 -7.56 -8.38 -2.34
C GLU A 89 -8.76 -9.18 -1.82
N PRO A 90 -9.40 -10.02 -2.67
CA PRO A 90 -10.43 -10.96 -2.24
C PRO A 90 -9.95 -11.90 -1.14
N LEU A 91 -10.84 -12.17 -0.17
CA LEU A 91 -10.58 -13.05 0.97
C LEU A 91 -10.12 -14.45 0.54
N GLY A 92 -10.64 -14.98 -0.55
CA GLY A 92 -10.24 -16.28 -1.09
C GLY A 92 -8.76 -16.35 -1.45
N LEU A 93 -8.20 -15.29 -2.06
CA LEU A 93 -6.78 -15.24 -2.40
C LEU A 93 -5.90 -15.19 -1.15
N ILE A 94 -6.31 -14.42 -0.14
CA ILE A 94 -5.61 -14.31 1.14
C ILE A 94 -5.58 -15.64 1.87
N ILE A 95 -6.72 -16.34 1.93
CA ILE A 95 -6.80 -17.66 2.56
C ILE A 95 -5.95 -18.68 1.80
N GLY A 96 -6.00 -18.68 0.46
CA GLY A 96 -5.18 -19.55 -0.37
C GLY A 96 -3.69 -19.40 -0.05
N ARG A 97 -3.18 -18.17 -0.04
CA ARG A 97 -1.79 -17.87 0.34
C ARG A 97 -1.47 -18.33 1.77
N ALA A 98 -2.39 -18.15 2.72
CA ALA A 98 -2.19 -18.59 4.09
C ALA A 98 -2.12 -20.12 4.24
N LEU A 99 -2.89 -20.86 3.44
CA LEU A 99 -2.83 -22.32 3.37
C LEU A 99 -1.52 -22.80 2.75
N THR A 100 -1.13 -22.24 1.60
CA THR A 100 0.17 -22.54 0.97
C THR A 100 1.33 -22.26 1.93
N ALA A 101 1.34 -21.09 2.57
CA ALA A 101 2.38 -20.75 3.55
C ALA A 101 2.36 -21.65 4.79
N ARG A 102 1.23 -22.29 5.12
CA ARG A 102 1.13 -23.27 6.21
C ARG A 102 1.73 -24.61 5.79
N GLU A 103 1.45 -25.06 4.58
CA GLU A 103 2.02 -26.29 3.99
C GLU A 103 3.54 -26.17 3.82
N GLU A 104 4.00 -25.03 3.30
CA GLU A 104 5.42 -24.71 3.13
C GLU A 104 6.15 -24.44 4.46
N ARG A 105 5.42 -24.28 5.58
CA ARG A 105 6.04 -23.94 6.86
C ARG A 105 6.82 -25.14 7.39
N VAL A 106 8.09 -25.18 7.04
CA VAL A 106 9.05 -26.09 7.62
C VAL A 106 9.34 -25.66 9.06
N GLY A 107 9.12 -26.57 10.02
CA GLY A 107 9.36 -26.32 11.45
C GLY A 107 10.81 -25.90 11.72
N ARG A 108 11.01 -25.06 12.75
CA ARG A 108 12.33 -24.53 13.14
C ARG A 108 13.43 -25.61 13.21
N LYS A 109 13.09 -26.77 13.77
CA LYS A 109 14.00 -27.92 13.93
C LYS A 109 14.42 -28.55 12.60
N VAL A 110 13.54 -28.58 11.61
CA VAL A 110 13.86 -29.13 10.29
C VAL A 110 14.76 -28.15 9.53
N ARG A 111 14.47 -26.85 9.59
CA ARG A 111 15.34 -25.79 9.04
C ARG A 111 16.75 -25.83 9.64
N SER A 112 16.88 -26.02 10.95
CA SER A 112 18.20 -26.11 11.60
C SER A 112 18.97 -27.36 11.17
N ARG A 113 18.32 -28.52 11.01
CA ARG A 113 18.99 -29.74 10.53
C ARG A 113 19.53 -29.61 9.10
N PHE A 114 18.77 -29.01 8.19
CA PHE A 114 19.23 -28.77 6.81
C PHE A 114 20.36 -27.74 6.72
N ALA A 115 20.39 -26.75 7.62
CA ALA A 115 21.46 -25.75 7.66
C ALA A 115 22.83 -26.36 8.07
N TYR A 116 22.83 -27.34 8.98
CA TYR A 116 24.05 -28.05 9.39
C TYR A 116 24.52 -29.09 8.36
N GLY A 117 23.61 -29.74 7.64
CA GLY A 117 23.97 -30.77 6.65
C GLY A 117 24.53 -30.26 5.32
N LYS A 118 24.51 -28.96 5.07
CA LYS A 118 25.08 -28.32 3.86
C LYS A 118 26.51 -27.79 4.06
N ALA A 119 27.04 -27.90 5.27
CA ALA A 119 28.32 -27.32 5.69
C ALA A 119 29.42 -28.37 5.96
N GLY A 120 29.22 -29.62 5.51
CA GLY A 120 30.22 -30.69 5.52
C GLY A 120 30.32 -31.33 4.14
#